data_AF-A0A7S1RWU8-F1
#
_entry.id   AF-A0A7S1RWU8-F1
#
_cell.length_a   1.000
_cell.length_b   1.000
_cell.length_c   1.000
_cell.angle_alpha   90.00
_cell.angle_beta   90.00
_cell.angle_gamma   90.00
#
_symmetry.space_group_name_H-M   'P 1'
#
loop_
_entity.id
_entity.type
_entity.pdbx_description
1 polymer ?
#
loop_
_entity_poly.entity_id
_entity_poly.type
_entity_poly.pdbx_seq_one_letter_code
_entity_poly.pdbx_strand_id
1 'polypeptide(L)'
;MPPQQGRQEPQRKKGALLLHRRSFLLAEGTPVRAKVFGKCGCGLVAAADVDGSACLLAEAPLVMVQTAGGPGRPAACSHCLRPLAASPAAPAGGLTAHRCPCGAPYCSAECRSVAAASYHHLLCPGDAPTARGESLRALEETLDELPSVGAAFAVAVRLIATALHEGSGEEQLEEDAADEEREVEEEQESEEQEEKEDAAVDAEAEAEAEA
;
A
#
# COMPACT_ATOMS: atom_id res chain seq x y z
N MET A 1 -35.28 -22.71 -45.97
CA MET A 1 -35.00 -21.85 -44.82
C MET A 1 -33.62 -22.20 -44.30
N PRO A 2 -32.63 -21.28 -44.30
CA PRO A 2 -31.31 -21.58 -43.79
C PRO A 2 -31.30 -21.57 -42.25
N PRO A 3 -30.45 -22.39 -41.60
CA PRO A 3 -30.34 -22.45 -40.14
C PRO A 3 -29.71 -21.17 -39.59
N GLN A 4 -30.31 -20.63 -38.53
CA GLN A 4 -29.81 -19.44 -37.83
C GLN A 4 -28.50 -19.78 -37.12
N GLN A 5 -27.42 -19.11 -37.53
CA GLN A 5 -26.12 -19.18 -36.87
C GLN A 5 -26.21 -18.51 -35.50
N GLY A 6 -25.85 -19.26 -34.46
CA GLY A 6 -25.78 -18.78 -33.08
C GLY A 6 -24.80 -17.62 -32.98
N ARG A 7 -25.27 -16.49 -32.45
CA ARG A 7 -24.41 -15.37 -32.05
C ARG A 7 -23.53 -15.84 -30.89
N GLN A 8 -22.23 -15.95 -31.13
CA GLN A 8 -21.26 -16.09 -30.06
C GLN A 8 -21.22 -14.78 -29.25
N GLU A 9 -21.39 -14.91 -27.95
CA GLU A 9 -21.26 -13.83 -26.99
C GLU A 9 -19.80 -13.36 -26.95
N PRO A 10 -19.51 -12.05 -27.05
CA PRO A 10 -18.14 -11.56 -27.04
C PRO A 10 -17.50 -11.85 -25.67
N GLN A 11 -16.46 -12.69 -25.68
CA GLN A 11 -15.61 -12.93 -24.51
C GLN A 11 -14.97 -11.59 -24.06
N ARG A 12 -15.61 -10.91 -23.10
CA ARG A 12 -15.06 -9.71 -22.49
C ARG A 12 -13.83 -10.09 -21.69
N LYS A 13 -12.69 -9.50 -22.08
CA LYS A 13 -11.37 -9.64 -21.47
C LYS A 13 -11.46 -9.46 -19.95
N LYS A 14 -11.12 -10.50 -19.18
CA LYS A 14 -11.13 -10.55 -17.71
C LYS A 14 -10.10 -9.62 -17.03
N GLY A 15 -9.25 -8.93 -17.78
CA GLY A 15 -8.13 -8.15 -17.24
C GLY A 15 -8.49 -6.81 -16.58
N ALA A 16 -9.59 -6.16 -16.96
CA ALA A 16 -9.93 -4.82 -16.44
C ALA A 16 -10.53 -4.84 -15.01
N LEU A 17 -10.87 -6.02 -14.48
CA LEU A 17 -11.55 -6.17 -13.19
C LEU A 17 -10.60 -6.39 -12.01
N LEU A 18 -9.33 -6.70 -12.25
CA LEU A 18 -8.35 -6.99 -11.18
C LEU A 18 -7.86 -5.72 -10.46
N LEU A 19 -7.69 -4.60 -11.18
CA LEU A 19 -7.32 -3.31 -10.58
C LEU A 19 -8.39 -2.74 -9.63
N HIS A 20 -9.65 -3.12 -9.79
CA HIS A 20 -10.75 -2.61 -8.96
C HIS A 20 -10.95 -3.37 -7.64
N ARG A 21 -10.37 -4.57 -7.49
CA ARG A 21 -10.63 -5.39 -6.30
C ARG A 21 -9.90 -4.89 -5.05
N ARG A 22 -8.78 -4.17 -5.21
CA ARG A 22 -8.08 -3.46 -4.13
C ARG A 22 -8.72 -2.10 -3.80
N SER A 23 -9.30 -1.40 -4.79
CA SER A 23 -9.98 -0.10 -4.54
C SER A 23 -11.33 -0.26 -3.83
N PHE A 24 -11.91 -1.45 -3.90
CA PHE A 24 -13.07 -1.83 -3.12
C PHE A 24 -12.69 -3.07 -2.32
N LEU A 25 -11.84 -2.90 -1.29
CA LEU A 25 -11.79 -3.84 -0.18
C LEU A 25 -13.11 -3.75 0.59
N LEU A 26 -14.21 -4.14 -0.07
CA LEU A 26 -15.45 -4.47 0.61
C LEU A 26 -15.07 -5.65 1.50
N ALA A 27 -14.95 -5.40 2.79
CA ALA A 27 -14.81 -6.49 3.75
C ALA A 27 -15.96 -7.48 3.51
N GLU A 28 -15.64 -8.77 3.52
CA GLU A 28 -16.67 -9.80 3.52
C GLU A 28 -17.62 -9.52 4.70
N GLY A 29 -18.93 -9.53 4.43
CA GLY A 29 -19.94 -9.16 5.43
C GLY A 29 -20.38 -7.70 5.45
N THR A 30 -19.90 -6.86 4.52
CA THR A 30 -20.48 -5.52 4.32
C THR A 30 -21.92 -5.58 3.76
N PRO A 31 -22.82 -4.66 4.12
CA PRO A 31 -24.21 -4.66 3.64
C PRO A 31 -24.33 -4.19 2.17
N VAL A 32 -23.21 -4.06 1.46
CA VAL A 32 -23.14 -3.60 0.07
C VAL A 32 -22.29 -4.56 -0.76
N ARG A 33 -22.61 -4.69 -2.04
CA ARG A 33 -21.85 -5.48 -3.00
C ARG A 33 -21.67 -4.72 -4.32
N ALA A 34 -20.55 -4.96 -5.00
CA ALA A 34 -20.34 -4.46 -6.34
C ALA A 34 -21.26 -5.18 -7.35
N LYS A 35 -21.84 -4.42 -8.29
CA LYS A 35 -22.67 -4.93 -9.38
C LYS A 35 -22.34 -4.20 -10.68
N VAL A 36 -22.34 -4.93 -11.79
CA VAL A 36 -22.21 -4.34 -13.13
C VAL A 36 -23.59 -3.91 -13.65
N PHE A 37 -23.67 -2.67 -14.10
CA PHE A 37 -24.82 -2.04 -14.71
C PHE A 37 -24.52 -1.80 -16.19
N GLY A 38 -25.33 -2.38 -17.08
CA GLY A 38 -25.01 -2.48 -18.51
C GLY A 38 -24.50 -1.20 -19.18
N LYS A 39 -25.12 -0.04 -18.90
CA LYS A 39 -24.70 1.26 -19.45
C LYS A 39 -23.91 2.15 -18.49
N CYS A 40 -23.82 1.77 -17.21
CA CYS A 40 -23.26 2.62 -16.15
C CYS A 40 -21.97 2.07 -15.53
N GLY A 41 -21.46 0.94 -16.02
CA GLY A 41 -20.22 0.35 -15.52
C GLY A 41 -20.43 -0.44 -14.23
N CYS A 42 -19.56 -0.26 -13.24
CA CYS A 42 -19.68 -0.92 -11.93
C CYS A 42 -20.21 0.08 -10.88
N GLY A 43 -21.06 -0.38 -9.97
CA GLY A 43 -21.52 0.40 -8.84
C GLY A 43 -21.84 -0.47 -7.64
N LEU A 44 -22.15 0.15 -6.50
CA LEU A 44 -22.52 -0.56 -5.28
C LEU A 44 -24.04 -0.72 -5.18
N VAL A 45 -24.50 -1.88 -4.72
CA VAL A 45 -25.89 -2.14 -4.36
C VAL A 45 -25.98 -2.72 -2.96
N ALA A 46 -27.07 -2.45 -2.26
CA ALA A 46 -27.35 -3.12 -0.99
C ALA A 46 -27.41 -4.65 -1.20
N ALA A 47 -26.76 -5.39 -0.32
CA ALA A 47 -26.77 -6.84 -0.24
C ALA A 47 -27.76 -7.35 0.80
N ALA A 48 -28.17 -6.50 1.75
CA ALA A 48 -29.16 -6.75 2.79
C ALA A 48 -29.92 -5.44 3.11
N ASP A 49 -30.91 -5.51 4.00
CA ASP A 49 -31.55 -4.30 4.54
C ASP A 49 -30.52 -3.46 5.33
N VAL A 50 -30.62 -2.15 5.19
CA VAL A 50 -29.68 -1.19 5.77
C VAL A 50 -30.44 -0.24 6.68
N ASP A 51 -30.05 -0.21 7.95
CA ASP A 51 -30.55 0.80 8.88
C ASP A 51 -30.07 2.20 8.51
N GLY A 52 -30.90 3.22 8.73
CA GLY A 52 -30.60 4.61 8.33
C GLY A 52 -29.35 5.22 8.99
N SER A 53 -28.78 4.59 10.02
CA SER A 53 -27.55 4.99 10.70
C SER A 53 -26.35 4.10 10.39
N ALA A 54 -26.50 3.05 9.58
CA ALA A 54 -25.44 2.10 9.32
C ALA A 54 -24.30 2.72 8.50
N CYS A 55 -23.05 2.44 8.91
CA CYS A 55 -21.89 2.73 8.09
C CYS A 55 -21.80 1.69 6.95
N LEU A 56 -22.05 2.13 5.73
CA LEU A 56 -22.05 1.26 4.55
C LEU A 56 -20.64 0.88 4.09
N LEU A 57 -19.72 1.84 4.19
CA LEU A 57 -18.34 1.72 3.74
C LEU A 57 -17.47 2.66 4.57
N ALA A 58 -16.35 2.15 5.04
CA ALA A 58 -15.26 2.94 5.58
C ALA A 58 -14.00 2.56 4.80
N GLU A 59 -13.34 3.56 4.21
CA GLU A 59 -12.12 3.37 3.45
C GLU A 59 -11.05 4.30 4.01
N ALA A 60 -9.84 3.77 4.20
CA ALA A 60 -8.67 4.58 4.49
C ALA A 60 -8.12 5.10 3.16
N PRO A 61 -7.99 6.42 2.96
CA PRO A 61 -7.46 6.96 1.72
C PRO A 61 -6.02 6.51 1.52
N LEU A 62 -5.69 6.02 0.32
CA LEU A 62 -4.32 5.63 -0.04
C LEU A 62 -3.34 6.80 0.10
N VAL A 63 -3.76 7.98 -0.35
CA VAL A 63 -3.01 9.21 -0.16
C VAL A 63 -3.91 10.36 0.21
N MET A 64 -3.34 11.30 0.96
CA MET A 64 -3.99 12.53 1.36
C MET A 64 -3.08 13.70 1.04
N VAL A 65 -3.65 14.81 0.56
CA VAL A 65 -2.93 16.06 0.30
C VAL A 65 -3.74 17.22 0.83
N GLN A 66 -3.12 18.07 1.64
CA GLN A 66 -3.72 19.37 1.95
C GLN A 66 -3.47 20.30 0.77
N THR A 67 -4.54 20.69 0.08
CA THR A 67 -4.46 21.74 -0.93
C THR A 67 -4.16 23.10 -0.29
N ALA A 68 -3.38 23.93 -0.98
CA ALA A 68 -3.22 25.34 -0.61
C ALA A 68 -4.61 25.98 -0.50
N GLY A 69 -5.04 26.26 0.72
CA GLY A 69 -6.34 26.84 0.99
C GLY A 69 -6.27 28.36 0.89
N GLY A 70 -7.42 29.00 0.65
CA GLY A 70 -7.54 30.44 0.82
C GLY A 70 -7.15 30.90 2.24
N PRO A 71 -6.97 32.21 2.43
CA PRO A 71 -6.60 32.78 3.72
C PRO A 71 -7.55 32.29 4.84
N GLY A 72 -6.97 31.83 5.95
CA GLY A 72 -7.71 31.35 7.12
C GLY A 72 -7.93 29.83 7.20
N ARG A 73 -7.48 29.04 6.21
CA ARG A 73 -7.52 27.57 6.35
C ARG A 73 -6.48 27.09 7.37
N PRO A 74 -6.87 26.34 8.42
CA PRO A 74 -5.90 25.84 9.39
C PRO A 74 -4.93 24.85 8.74
N ALA A 75 -3.66 24.93 9.14
CA ALA A 75 -2.67 23.92 8.77
C ALA A 75 -3.10 22.56 9.33
N ALA A 76 -2.92 21.51 8.55
CA ALA A 76 -3.25 20.13 8.91
C ALA A 76 -2.00 19.24 8.86
N CYS A 77 -2.08 18.10 9.53
CA CYS A 77 -1.05 17.08 9.48
C CYS A 77 -0.88 16.58 8.03
N SER A 78 0.36 16.55 7.54
CA SER A 78 0.70 16.10 6.19
C SER A 78 0.38 14.64 5.94
N HIS A 79 0.29 13.83 7.01
CA HIS A 79 -0.07 12.42 6.94
C HIS A 79 -1.58 12.21 7.06
N CYS A 80 -2.21 12.62 8.17
CA CYS A 80 -3.59 12.24 8.51
C CYS A 80 -4.65 13.34 8.29
N LEU A 81 -4.26 14.52 7.77
CA LEU A 81 -5.10 15.71 7.57
C LEU A 81 -5.85 16.22 8.81
N ARG A 82 -5.54 15.74 10.02
CA ARG A 82 -6.08 16.32 11.24
C ARG A 82 -5.62 17.78 11.37
N PRO A 83 -6.51 18.74 11.68
CA PRO A 83 -6.12 20.12 11.91
C PRO A 83 -5.10 20.21 13.05
N LEU A 84 -3.98 20.88 12.82
CA LEU A 84 -2.91 20.99 13.81
C LEU A 84 -3.29 21.87 14.99
N ALA A 85 -4.20 22.83 14.78
CA ALA A 85 -4.77 23.64 15.85
C ALA A 85 -5.63 22.83 16.85
N ALA A 86 -6.09 21.64 16.46
CA ALA A 86 -6.93 20.76 17.27
C ALA A 86 -6.15 19.54 17.82
N SER A 87 -4.83 19.48 17.62
CA SER A 87 -4.04 18.33 18.09
C SER A 87 -3.86 18.37 19.61
N PRO A 88 -4.28 17.34 20.36
CA PRO A 88 -4.03 17.25 21.81
C PRO A 88 -2.53 17.10 22.13
N ALA A 89 -1.71 16.77 21.13
CA ALA A 89 -0.25 16.67 21.23
C ALA A 89 0.47 17.98 20.85
N ALA A 90 -0.24 19.06 20.55
CA ALA A 90 0.39 20.35 20.34
C ALA A 90 0.95 20.84 21.70
N PRO A 91 2.27 20.95 21.88
CA PRO A 91 2.81 21.51 23.12
C PRO A 91 2.30 22.94 23.28
N ALA A 92 2.18 23.40 24.52
CA ALA A 92 1.78 24.76 24.89
C ALA A 92 2.71 25.88 24.34
N GLY A 93 3.66 25.53 23.47
CA GLY A 93 4.47 26.41 22.66
C GLY A 93 4.79 25.78 21.29
N GLY A 94 3.93 25.98 20.31
CA GLY A 94 4.32 26.05 18.89
C GLY A 94 4.25 24.75 18.07
N LEU A 95 3.84 24.94 16.80
CA LEU A 95 3.69 23.99 15.68
C LEU A 95 4.99 23.30 15.21
N THR A 96 6.00 23.13 16.06
CA THR A 96 7.37 22.77 15.65
C THR A 96 7.80 21.34 16.04
N ALA A 97 7.18 20.71 17.04
CA ALA A 97 7.71 19.48 17.64
C ALA A 97 7.81 18.27 16.69
N HIS A 98 7.02 18.22 15.62
CA HIS A 98 6.99 17.09 14.69
C HIS A 98 7.13 17.51 13.24
N ARG A 99 7.83 18.61 12.95
CA ARG A 99 8.13 18.99 11.57
C ARG A 99 9.27 18.15 11.00
N CYS A 100 9.14 17.75 9.74
CA CYS A 100 10.27 17.26 8.98
C CYS A 100 11.22 18.42 8.64
N PRO A 101 12.54 18.22 8.49
CA PRO A 101 13.47 19.25 8.02
C PRO A 101 13.06 19.92 6.70
N CYS A 102 12.29 19.25 5.84
CA CYS A 102 11.70 19.85 4.63
C CYS A 102 10.57 20.86 4.91
N GLY A 103 10.14 21.00 6.16
CA GLY A 103 9.07 21.91 6.57
C GLY A 103 7.69 21.26 6.70
N ALA A 104 7.50 20.03 6.20
CA ALA A 104 6.25 19.30 6.28
C ALA A 104 5.77 19.12 7.73
N PRO A 105 4.56 19.57 8.09
CA PRO A 105 4.07 19.48 9.46
C PRO A 105 3.33 18.17 9.75
N TYR A 106 3.49 17.65 10.97
CA TYR A 106 2.80 16.44 11.45
C TYR A 106 2.20 16.67 12.84
N CYS A 107 1.12 15.95 13.17
CA CYS A 107 0.49 16.07 14.49
C CYS A 107 1.17 15.25 15.59
N SER A 108 1.99 14.27 15.23
CA SER A 108 2.75 13.40 16.14
C SER A 108 4.02 12.88 15.46
N ALA A 109 4.98 12.39 16.26
CA ALA A 109 6.16 11.69 15.75
C ALA A 109 5.78 10.42 14.96
N GLU A 110 4.73 9.72 15.40
CA GLU A 110 4.19 8.54 14.72
C GLU A 110 3.65 8.87 13.33
N CYS A 111 2.86 9.94 13.18
CA CYS A 111 2.41 10.38 11.86
C CYS A 111 3.58 10.75 10.93
N ARG A 112 4.67 11.28 11.49
CA ARG A 112 5.88 11.56 10.72
C ARG A 112 6.59 10.27 10.30
N SER A 113 6.74 9.29 11.20
CA SER A 113 7.42 8.02 10.90
C SER A 113 6.64 7.20 9.87
N VAL A 114 5.32 7.10 9.99
CA VAL A 114 4.48 6.38 9.01
C VAL A 114 4.55 7.05 7.64
N ALA A 115 4.51 8.39 7.59
CA ALA A 115 4.68 9.10 6.33
C ALA A 115 6.08 8.89 5.73
N ALA A 116 7.13 8.94 6.54
CA ALA A 116 8.51 8.69 6.13
C ALA A 116 8.66 7.30 5.51
N ALA A 117 8.14 6.26 6.19
CA ALA A 117 8.18 4.88 5.72
C ALA A 117 7.42 4.71 4.39
N SER A 118 6.25 5.34 4.23
CA SER A 118 5.40 5.16 3.04
C SER A 118 5.84 5.95 1.81
N TYR A 119 5.48 7.23 1.73
CA TYR A 119 5.67 8.04 0.51
C TYR A 119 6.65 9.20 0.71
N HIS A 120 6.85 9.65 1.95
CA HIS A 120 7.51 10.92 2.22
C HIS A 120 9.02 10.85 1.95
N HIS A 121 9.69 9.73 2.23
CA HIS A 121 11.13 9.60 1.95
C HIS A 121 11.47 9.79 0.47
N LEU A 122 10.57 9.42 -0.45
CA LEU A 122 10.76 9.62 -1.89
C LEU A 122 10.55 11.06 -2.34
N LEU A 123 9.74 11.81 -1.60
CA LEU A 123 9.32 13.17 -1.96
C LEU A 123 9.98 14.25 -1.08
N CYS A 124 10.71 13.86 -0.03
CA CYS A 124 11.31 14.79 0.91
C CYS A 124 12.61 15.38 0.32
N PRO A 125 12.65 16.71 0.05
CA PRO A 125 13.89 17.35 -0.40
C PRO A 125 14.96 17.42 0.71
N GLY A 126 14.57 17.20 1.98
CA GLY A 126 15.50 17.19 3.12
C GLY A 126 16.30 15.90 3.26
N ASP A 127 15.79 14.79 2.71
CA ASP A 127 16.42 13.46 2.80
C ASP A 127 17.09 13.05 1.47
N ALA A 128 17.04 13.90 0.45
CA ALA A 128 17.54 13.63 -0.89
C ALA A 128 18.97 14.20 -1.12
N PRO A 129 19.80 13.56 -1.97
CA PRO A 129 21.04 14.16 -2.47
C PRO A 129 20.77 15.54 -3.08
N THR A 130 21.72 16.46 -2.97
CA THR A 130 21.53 17.89 -3.28
C THR A 130 20.81 18.15 -4.60
N ALA A 131 21.25 17.54 -5.70
CA ALA A 131 20.63 17.73 -7.03
C ALA A 131 19.18 17.23 -7.10
N ARG A 132 18.85 16.12 -6.43
CA ARG A 132 17.47 15.62 -6.34
C ARG A 132 16.63 16.52 -5.43
N GLY A 133 17.19 16.96 -4.30
CA GLY A 133 16.53 17.90 -3.39
C GLY A 133 16.18 19.23 -4.07
N GLU A 134 17.08 19.77 -4.89
CA GLU A 134 16.82 20.97 -5.73
C GLU A 134 15.68 20.73 -6.72
N SER A 135 15.69 19.59 -7.41
CA SER A 135 14.63 19.23 -8.36
C SER A 135 13.25 19.08 -7.68
N LEU A 136 13.21 18.50 -6.48
CA LEU A 136 11.98 18.34 -5.70
C LEU A 136 11.44 19.70 -5.22
N ARG A 137 12.30 20.62 -4.78
CA ARG A 137 11.88 21.98 -4.41
C ARG A 137 11.33 22.75 -5.60
N ALA A 138 12.00 22.67 -6.76
CA ALA A 138 11.52 23.28 -7.99
C ALA A 138 10.15 22.71 -8.42
N LEU A 139 9.92 21.40 -8.22
CA LEU A 139 8.63 20.78 -8.44
C LEU A 139 7.56 21.33 -7.47
N GLU A 140 7.85 21.43 -6.17
CA GLU A 140 6.92 21.99 -5.17
C GLU A 140 6.51 23.42 -5.53
N GLU A 141 7.48 24.28 -5.85
CA GLU A 141 7.23 25.66 -6.30
C GLU A 141 6.36 25.69 -7.56
N THR A 142 6.67 24.87 -8.56
CA THR A 142 5.87 24.76 -9.80
C THR A 142 4.43 24.32 -9.51
N LEU A 143 4.22 23.42 -8.56
CA LEU A 143 2.88 22.93 -8.21
C LEU A 143 2.05 23.97 -7.48
N ASP A 144 2.67 24.80 -6.64
CA ASP A 144 2.00 25.91 -5.96
C ASP A 144 1.55 27.00 -6.94
N GLU A 145 2.30 27.19 -8.04
CA GLU A 145 1.98 28.16 -9.10
C GLU A 145 0.84 27.72 -10.03
N LEU A 146 0.43 26.45 -9.99
CA LEU A 146 -0.59 25.89 -10.89
C LEU A 146 -1.99 25.91 -10.25
N PRO A 147 -2.81 26.98 -10.45
CA PRO A 147 -4.16 27.00 -9.94
C PRO A 147 -4.99 25.87 -10.55
N SER A 148 -5.84 25.24 -9.74
CA SER A 148 -6.76 24.13 -10.07
C SER A 148 -6.14 22.75 -10.33
N VAL A 149 -4.89 22.65 -10.80
CA VAL A 149 -4.27 21.34 -11.15
C VAL A 149 -3.12 20.91 -10.23
N GLY A 150 -2.46 21.85 -9.52
CA GLY A 150 -1.35 21.53 -8.61
C GLY A 150 -1.74 20.50 -7.55
N ALA A 151 -2.95 20.60 -7.01
CA ALA A 151 -3.50 19.63 -6.06
C ALA A 151 -3.67 18.22 -6.66
N ALA A 152 -4.21 18.11 -7.87
CA ALA A 152 -4.41 16.82 -8.54
C ALA A 152 -3.06 16.17 -8.88
N PHE A 153 -2.09 16.96 -9.32
CA PHE A 153 -0.75 16.47 -9.60
C PHE A 153 -0.02 16.06 -8.31
N ALA A 154 -0.14 16.83 -7.22
CA ALA A 154 0.41 16.44 -5.92
C ALA A 154 -0.18 15.10 -5.42
N VAL A 155 -1.47 14.87 -5.64
CA VAL A 155 -2.10 13.57 -5.35
C VAL A 155 -1.51 12.47 -6.24
N ALA A 156 -1.40 12.69 -7.55
CA ALA A 156 -0.80 11.72 -8.47
C ALA A 156 0.65 11.37 -8.11
N VAL A 157 1.47 12.36 -7.78
CA VAL A 157 2.87 12.16 -7.34
C VAL A 157 2.92 11.31 -6.07
N ARG A 158 2.06 11.60 -5.08
CA ARG A 158 1.99 10.78 -3.86
C ARG A 158 1.50 9.36 -4.14
N LEU A 159 0.53 9.18 -5.04
CA LEU A 159 0.05 7.85 -5.44
C LEU A 159 1.18 7.03 -6.07
N ILE A 160 1.93 7.62 -6.99
CA ILE A 160 3.08 6.98 -7.64
C ILE A 160 4.15 6.65 -6.59
N ALA A 161 4.50 7.59 -5.70
CA ALA A 161 5.47 7.33 -4.63
C ALA A 161 5.04 6.18 -3.70
N THR A 162 3.75 6.12 -3.34
CA THR A 162 3.20 5.03 -2.52
C THR A 162 3.30 3.69 -3.24
N ALA A 163 2.90 3.64 -4.52
CA ALA A 163 2.96 2.43 -5.33
C ALA A 163 4.40 1.94 -5.56
N LEU A 164 5.37 2.85 -5.74
CA LEU A 164 6.78 2.50 -5.87
C LEU A 164 7.35 1.92 -4.57
N HIS A 165 6.91 2.41 -3.41
CA HIS A 165 7.30 1.84 -2.12
C HIS A 165 6.68 0.45 -1.89
N GLU A 166 5.40 0.27 -2.19
CA GLU A 166 4.73 -1.03 -2.08
C GLU A 166 5.36 -2.07 -3.04
N GLY A 167 5.69 -1.69 -4.27
CA GLY A 167 6.32 -2.57 -5.24
C GLY A 167 7.72 -3.05 -4.82
N SER A 168 8.49 -2.23 -4.10
CA SER A 168 9.78 -2.67 -3.53
C SER A 168 9.63 -3.66 -2.37
N GLY A 169 8.48 -3.71 -1.71
CA GLY A 169 8.22 -4.65 -0.62
C GLY A 169 7.78 -6.03 -1.10
N GLU A 170 7.09 -6.12 -2.25
CA GLU A 170 6.70 -7.41 -2.84
C GLU A 170 7.92 -8.22 -3.30
N GLU A 171 8.93 -7.57 -3.89
CA GLU A 171 10.22 -8.22 -4.22
C GLU A 171 10.97 -8.71 -2.97
N GLN A 172 10.95 -7.92 -1.89
CA GLN A 172 11.61 -8.27 -0.63
C GLN A 172 10.94 -9.48 0.04
N LEU A 173 9.61 -9.57 0.01
CA LEU A 173 8.86 -10.70 0.58
C LEU A 173 9.05 -12.00 -0.23
N GLU A 174 9.21 -11.90 -1.55
CA GLU A 174 9.54 -13.06 -2.40
C GLU A 174 10.97 -13.55 -2.13
N GLU A 175 11.92 -12.65 -1.88
CA GLU A 175 13.29 -13.00 -1.50
C GLU A 175 13.35 -13.64 -0.11
N ASP A 176 12.67 -13.05 0.89
CA ASP A 176 12.60 -13.61 2.25
C ASP A 176 11.94 -15.00 2.26
N ALA A 177 10.88 -15.21 1.48
CA ALA A 177 10.22 -16.51 1.36
C ALA A 177 11.12 -17.54 0.65
N ALA A 178 11.90 -17.12 -0.34
CA ALA A 178 12.83 -18.01 -1.03
C ALA A 178 14.02 -18.42 -0.14
N ASP A 179 14.48 -17.54 0.75
CA ASP A 179 15.51 -17.87 1.73
C ASP A 179 14.96 -18.81 2.82
N GLU A 180 13.72 -18.62 3.28
CA GLU A 180 13.06 -19.54 4.23
C GLU A 180 12.85 -20.94 3.62
N GLU A 181 12.47 -21.04 2.33
CA GLU A 181 12.39 -22.32 1.63
C GLU A 181 13.76 -23.01 1.53
N ARG A 182 14.85 -22.27 1.29
CA ARG A 182 16.21 -22.82 1.23
C ARG A 182 16.67 -23.35 2.58
N GLU A 183 16.40 -22.63 3.67
CA GLU A 183 16.75 -23.10 5.03
C GLU A 183 16.05 -24.42 5.34
N VAL A 184 14.78 -24.58 4.96
CA VAL A 184 14.03 -25.83 5.15
C VAL A 184 14.58 -26.98 4.31
N GLU A 185 15.02 -26.72 3.07
CA GLU A 185 15.68 -27.75 2.23
C GLU A 185 17.03 -28.18 2.81
N GLU A 186 17.85 -27.25 3.31
CA GLU A 186 19.15 -27.55 3.93
C GLU A 186 18.99 -28.37 5.23
N GLU A 187 17.98 -28.07 6.06
CA GLU A 187 17.66 -28.88 7.25
C GLU A 187 17.23 -30.30 6.87
N GLN A 188 16.38 -30.47 5.86
CA GLN A 188 15.94 -31.81 5.41
C GLN A 188 17.09 -32.66 4.85
N GLU A 189 18.00 -32.06 4.06
CA GLU A 189 19.17 -32.76 3.56
C GLU A 189 20.11 -33.21 4.68
N SER A 190 20.23 -32.39 5.74
CA SER A 190 21.06 -32.73 6.91
C SER A 190 20.48 -33.89 7.71
N GLU A 191 19.16 -33.92 7.93
CA GLU A 191 18.47 -35.03 8.62
C GLU A 191 18.56 -36.34 7.81
N GLU A 192 18.38 -36.28 6.48
CA GLU A 192 18.49 -37.48 5.63
C GLU A 192 19.93 -38.02 5.59
N GLN A 193 20.94 -37.16 5.72
CA GLN A 193 22.33 -37.57 5.79
C GLN A 193 22.66 -38.23 7.14
N GLU A 194 22.16 -37.68 8.25
CA GLU A 194 22.33 -38.27 9.59
C GLU A 194 21.69 -39.67 9.67
N GLU A 195 20.46 -39.83 9.15
CA GLU A 195 19.79 -41.14 9.09
C GLU A 195 20.58 -42.17 8.25
N LYS A 196 21.21 -41.74 7.14
CA LYS A 196 22.04 -42.63 6.31
C LYS A 196 23.34 -43.03 7.01
N GLU A 197 23.95 -42.12 7.75
CA GLU A 197 25.16 -42.40 8.53
C GLU A 197 24.85 -43.41 9.65
N ASP A 198 23.78 -43.19 10.42
CA ASP A 198 23.34 -44.10 11.47
C ASP A 198 23.02 -45.51 10.92
N ALA A 199 22.29 -45.59 9.82
CA ALA A 199 21.97 -46.87 9.17
C ALA A 199 23.22 -47.61 8.66
N ALA A 200 24.26 -46.88 8.23
CA ALA A 200 25.51 -47.47 7.80
C ALA A 200 26.31 -48.03 8.98
N VAL A 201 26.33 -47.34 10.12
CA VAL A 201 26.98 -47.82 11.35
C VAL A 201 26.31 -49.11 11.85
N ASP A 202 24.98 -49.14 11.86
CA ASP A 202 24.22 -50.33 12.27
C ASP A 202 24.50 -51.53 11.33
N ALA A 203 24.57 -51.29 10.01
CA ALA A 203 24.87 -52.34 9.03
C ALA A 203 26.29 -52.89 9.15
N GLU A 204 27.29 -52.03 9.44
CA GLU A 204 28.66 -52.48 9.72
C GLU A 204 28.75 -53.31 11.01
N ALA A 205 28.02 -52.91 12.06
CA ALA A 205 27.96 -53.67 13.32
C ALA A 205 27.31 -55.05 13.16
N GLU A 206 26.25 -55.17 12.36
CA GLU A 206 25.64 -56.47 12.04
C GLU A 206 26.59 -57.37 11.23
N ALA A 207 27.32 -56.79 10.26
CA ALA A 207 28.28 -57.54 9.45
C ALA A 207 29.47 -58.07 10.26
N GLU A 208 29.96 -57.33 11.27
CA GLU A 208 31.02 -57.79 12.17
C GLU A 208 30.53 -58.89 13.13
N ALA A 209 29.26 -58.88 13.53
CA ALA A 209 28.70 -59.89 14.43
C ALA A 209 28.51 -61.27 13.76
N GLU A 210 28.37 -61.30 12.42
CA GLU A 210 28.23 -62.53 11.64
C GLU A 210 29.57 -63.14 11.16
N ALA A 211 30.69 -62.45 11.34
CA ALA A 211 32.04 -62.87 10.93
C ALA A 211 32.80 -63.65 12.03
#